data_AF-A0A940ZIN5-F1
#
_entry.id   AF-A0A940ZIN5-F1
#
_cell.length_a   1.000
_cell.length_b   1.000
_cell.length_c   1.000
_cell.angle_alpha   90.00
_cell.angle_beta   90.00
_cell.angle_gamma   90.00
#
_symmetry.space_group_name_H-M   'P 1'
#
loop_
_entity.id
_entity.type
_entity.pdbx_description
1 polymer ?
#
loop_
_entity_poly.entity_id
_entity_poly.type
_entity_poly.pdbx_seq_one_letter_code
_entity_poly.pdbx_strand_id
1 'polypeptide(L)'
;MRLGIVGTGSYLPPKVLTNFDIEKFLDTSDEWIFTRTGIKERRIAEDGVGVSVLCQAACERAMEVAGVKPSDVDLIILGTITPDTHCPAGANWLEAKLGCDNAVSFDVTAACTGFIFSLHVASALLKARMNKVALVCAGEIMSRTVNWKERESCILWGDGAGAVVLTETSAGAEVLSTHIHTDGKNGSELLMPGGGSITTPISHESVDKGLHFLKMINANTSLRTAVNHFSDAALEAVKQNGYSIHDVDLIIPHQANIRIIEGVARKLKIPMEKVYVTIQKYGNISSATVPIALDEAVRDGTITRGKLVALTAFGGGLTWGSSLIRW
;
A
#
# COMPACT_ATOMS: atom_id res chain seq x y z
N MET A 1 -18.45 -0.46 19.96
CA MET A 1 -17.02 -0.83 19.89
C MET A 1 -16.32 0.24 19.08
N ARG A 2 -15.32 0.91 19.67
CA ARG A 2 -14.51 1.91 18.99
C ARG A 2 -13.20 1.23 18.59
N LEU A 3 -12.97 1.06 17.28
CA LEU A 3 -11.71 0.52 16.78
C LEU A 3 -10.73 1.65 16.55
N GLY A 4 -9.48 1.45 16.93
CA GLY A 4 -8.44 2.42 16.68
C GLY A 4 -7.11 1.80 16.32
N ILE A 5 -6.35 2.54 15.53
CA ILE A 5 -4.94 2.30 15.29
C ILE A 5 -4.19 2.80 16.53
N VAL A 6 -3.48 1.89 17.19
CA VAL A 6 -2.74 2.16 18.43
C VAL A 6 -1.23 2.12 18.25
N GLY A 7 -0.76 1.72 17.07
CA GLY A 7 0.64 1.79 16.68
C GLY A 7 0.82 1.74 15.18
N THR A 8 1.84 2.42 14.68
CA THR A 8 2.26 2.42 13.27
C THR A 8 3.73 2.08 13.16
N GLY A 9 4.09 1.45 12.05
CA GLY A 9 5.48 1.15 11.73
C GLY A 9 5.67 1.01 10.23
N SER A 10 6.84 1.37 9.75
CA SER A 10 7.25 1.19 8.37
C SER A 10 8.68 0.69 8.30
N TYR A 11 9.02 -0.01 7.23
CA TYR A 11 10.38 -0.44 6.94
C TYR A 11 10.67 -0.32 5.45
N LEU A 12 11.84 0.27 5.17
CA LEU A 12 12.36 0.47 3.83
C LEU A 12 13.73 -0.22 3.75
N PRO A 13 14.01 -1.06 2.74
CA PRO A 13 15.32 -1.66 2.60
C PRO A 13 16.40 -0.59 2.36
N PRO A 14 17.67 -0.87 2.74
CA PRO A 14 18.71 0.16 2.81
C PRO A 14 19.24 0.59 1.43
N LYS A 15 19.15 -0.27 0.42
CA LYS A 15 19.66 0.05 -0.93
C LYS A 15 18.78 1.09 -1.59
N VAL A 16 19.38 2.24 -1.89
CA VAL A 16 18.76 3.32 -2.66
C VAL A 16 19.12 3.15 -4.14
N LEU A 17 18.12 3.21 -5.01
CA LEU A 17 18.29 3.29 -6.46
C LEU A 17 17.80 4.66 -6.92
N THR A 18 18.72 5.52 -7.33
CA THR A 18 18.42 6.88 -7.80
C THR A 18 18.08 6.89 -9.28
N ASN A 19 17.48 7.98 -9.77
CA ASN A 19 17.31 8.18 -11.21
C ASN A 19 18.65 8.15 -11.97
N PHE A 20 19.70 8.77 -11.42
CA PHE A 20 21.05 8.75 -11.99
C PHE A 20 21.65 7.34 -12.09
N ASP A 21 21.22 6.40 -11.24
CA ASP A 21 21.63 5.01 -11.37
C ASP A 21 20.89 4.31 -12.51
N ILE A 22 19.62 4.65 -12.73
CA ILE A 22 18.81 4.11 -13.83
C ILE A 22 19.35 4.58 -15.20
N GLU A 23 19.78 5.84 -15.30
CA GLU A 23 20.39 6.41 -16.51
C GLU A 23 21.59 5.59 -17.03
N LYS A 24 22.32 4.91 -16.13
CA LYS A 24 23.51 4.13 -16.49
C LYS A 24 23.20 2.90 -17.33
N PHE A 25 21.96 2.41 -17.29
CA PHE A 25 21.57 1.16 -17.96
C PHE A 25 20.26 1.24 -18.76
N LEU A 26 19.59 2.40 -18.77
CA LEU A 26 18.33 2.61 -19.45
C LEU A 26 18.35 3.94 -20.20
N ASP A 27 17.80 3.98 -21.42
CA ASP A 27 17.67 5.20 -22.22
C ASP A 27 16.60 6.15 -21.63
N THR A 28 17.02 6.93 -20.63
CA THR A 28 16.21 7.85 -19.85
C THR A 28 17.08 8.96 -19.21
N SER A 29 16.44 9.87 -18.47
CA SER A 29 17.12 10.88 -17.65
C SER A 29 16.36 11.15 -16.35
N ASP A 30 17.05 11.68 -15.33
CA ASP A 30 16.47 12.16 -14.08
C ASP A 30 15.36 13.18 -14.33
N GLU A 31 15.61 14.14 -15.21
CA GLU A 31 14.60 15.11 -15.63
C GLU A 31 13.37 14.41 -16.22
N TRP A 32 13.57 13.43 -17.12
CA TRP A 32 12.47 12.71 -17.75
C TRP A 32 11.65 11.89 -16.75
N ILE A 33 12.31 11.21 -15.81
CA ILE A 33 11.65 10.43 -14.76
C ILE A 33 10.91 11.37 -13.81
N PHE A 34 11.58 12.41 -13.30
CA PHE A 34 11.04 13.32 -12.30
C PHE A 34 9.83 14.08 -12.82
N THR A 35 9.89 14.68 -14.02
CA THR A 35 8.75 15.42 -14.59
C THR A 35 7.52 14.55 -14.81
N ARG A 36 7.71 13.25 -15.11
CA ARG A 36 6.59 12.32 -15.37
C ARG A 36 6.00 11.70 -14.13
N THR A 37 6.83 11.49 -13.10
CA THR A 37 6.49 10.62 -11.96
C THR A 37 6.57 11.30 -10.60
N GLY A 38 7.41 12.34 -10.49
CA GLY A 38 7.81 12.98 -9.23
C GLY A 38 8.85 12.18 -8.43
N ILE A 39 9.32 11.04 -8.95
CA ILE A 39 10.24 10.12 -8.27
C ILE A 39 11.68 10.60 -8.45
N LYS A 40 12.47 10.57 -7.37
CA LYS A 40 13.92 10.84 -7.39
C LYS A 40 14.73 9.60 -7.02
N GLU A 41 14.22 8.85 -6.06
CA GLU A 41 14.85 7.62 -5.59
C GLU A 41 13.81 6.57 -5.20
N ARG A 42 14.27 5.34 -5.12
CA ARG A 42 13.48 4.17 -4.71
C ARG A 42 14.31 3.27 -3.81
N ARG A 43 13.64 2.43 -3.04
CA ARG A 43 14.28 1.44 -2.17
C ARG A 43 14.19 0.06 -2.79
N ILE A 44 15.28 -0.70 -2.73
CA ILE A 44 15.41 -2.01 -3.38
C ILE A 44 15.79 -3.06 -2.34
N ALA A 45 15.05 -4.16 -2.27
CA ALA A 45 15.41 -5.29 -1.41
C ALA A 45 16.66 -6.01 -1.96
N GLU A 46 17.51 -6.52 -1.07
CA GLU A 46 18.62 -7.38 -1.44
C GLU A 46 18.14 -8.74 -1.97
N ASP A 47 19.00 -9.45 -2.70
CA ASP A 47 18.68 -10.78 -3.20
C ASP A 47 18.41 -11.76 -2.04
N GLY A 48 17.41 -12.63 -2.20
CA GLY A 48 17.01 -13.58 -1.17
C GLY A 48 16.15 -13.01 -0.03
N VAL A 49 16.01 -11.69 0.10
CA VAL A 49 15.10 -11.08 1.08
C VAL A 49 13.65 -11.19 0.61
N GLY A 50 12.79 -11.89 1.34
CA GLY A 50 11.35 -11.99 1.06
C GLY A 50 10.54 -10.83 1.63
N VAL A 51 9.29 -10.65 1.17
CA VAL A 51 8.44 -9.53 1.63
C VAL A 51 8.10 -9.66 3.11
N SER A 52 7.94 -10.89 3.61
CA SER A 52 7.71 -11.16 5.03
C SER A 52 8.80 -10.61 5.95
N VAL A 53 10.05 -10.48 5.46
CA VAL A 53 11.16 -9.88 6.23
C VAL A 53 10.99 -8.35 6.34
N LEU A 54 10.56 -7.69 5.27
CA LEU A 54 10.27 -6.25 5.31
C LEU A 54 9.07 -5.98 6.24
N CYS A 55 8.03 -6.82 6.12
CA CYS A 55 6.85 -6.75 6.97
C CYS A 55 7.16 -7.02 8.44
N GLN A 56 8.05 -7.96 8.76
CA GLN A 56 8.48 -8.23 10.13
C GLN A 56 8.96 -6.95 10.80
N ALA A 57 9.91 -6.23 10.19
CA ALA A 57 10.46 -5.01 10.76
C ALA A 57 9.42 -3.88 10.89
N ALA A 58 8.47 -3.78 9.95
CA ALA A 58 7.36 -2.82 10.05
C ALA A 58 6.39 -3.16 11.18
N CYS A 59 6.03 -4.45 11.32
CA CYS A 59 5.15 -4.96 12.38
C CYS A 59 5.78 -4.82 13.76
N GLU A 60 7.07 -5.16 13.93
CA GLU A 60 7.79 -4.99 15.20
C GLU A 60 7.75 -3.54 15.69
N ARG A 61 7.98 -2.57 14.78
CA ARG A 61 7.87 -1.13 15.10
C ARG A 61 6.45 -0.72 15.48
N ALA A 62 5.44 -1.23 14.77
CA ALA A 62 4.04 -0.94 15.08
C ALA A 62 3.63 -1.52 16.44
N MET A 63 4.05 -2.75 16.75
CA MET A 63 3.83 -3.41 18.03
C MET A 63 4.53 -2.69 19.19
N GLU A 64 5.77 -2.25 18.97
CA GLU A 64 6.54 -1.46 19.95
C GLU A 64 5.80 -0.18 20.34
N VAL A 65 5.33 0.59 19.33
CA VAL A 65 4.54 1.81 19.57
C VAL A 65 3.23 1.50 20.31
N ALA A 66 2.58 0.37 19.98
CA ALA A 66 1.33 -0.05 20.60
C ALA A 66 1.51 -0.65 22.01
N GLY A 67 2.73 -1.03 22.41
CA GLY A 67 2.97 -1.80 23.62
C GLY A 67 2.38 -3.21 23.60
N VAL A 68 2.24 -3.80 22.41
CA VAL A 68 1.63 -5.12 22.17
C VAL A 68 2.71 -6.17 22.00
N LYS A 69 2.54 -7.35 22.62
CA LYS A 69 3.46 -8.48 22.47
C LYS A 69 2.98 -9.43 21.36
N PRO A 70 3.86 -10.26 20.77
CA PRO A 70 3.46 -11.27 19.81
C PRO A 70 2.31 -12.18 20.29
N SER A 71 2.32 -12.55 21.58
CA SER A 71 1.28 -13.37 22.20
C SER A 71 -0.11 -12.74 22.25
N ASP A 72 -0.18 -11.41 22.16
CA ASP A 72 -1.44 -10.66 22.23
C ASP A 72 -2.14 -10.58 20.86
N VAL A 73 -1.40 -10.80 19.77
CA VAL A 73 -1.91 -10.72 18.39
C VAL A 73 -2.67 -11.99 18.06
N ASP A 74 -3.93 -11.85 17.64
CA ASP A 74 -4.79 -12.97 17.24
C ASP A 74 -5.22 -12.92 15.76
N LEU A 75 -4.78 -11.91 15.00
CA LEU A 75 -5.03 -11.77 13.57
C LEU A 75 -3.85 -11.09 12.86
N ILE A 76 -3.37 -11.68 11.76
CA ILE A 76 -2.39 -11.07 10.86
C ILE A 76 -2.97 -11.05 9.45
N ILE A 77 -3.08 -9.85 8.87
CA ILE A 77 -3.48 -9.69 7.47
C ILE A 77 -2.36 -8.98 6.72
N LEU A 78 -1.86 -9.61 5.66
CA LEU A 78 -0.86 -9.03 4.76
C LEU A 78 -1.48 -8.65 3.41
N GLY A 79 -1.57 -7.36 3.13
CA GLY A 79 -1.84 -6.85 1.78
C GLY A 79 -0.58 -6.96 0.92
N THR A 80 -0.54 -7.88 -0.04
CA THR A 80 0.59 -8.03 -0.96
C THR A 80 0.19 -8.67 -2.28
N ILE A 81 0.90 -8.33 -3.35
CA ILE A 81 0.91 -9.09 -4.62
C ILE A 81 2.28 -9.70 -4.92
N THR A 82 3.23 -9.60 -3.98
CA THR A 82 4.59 -10.13 -4.09
C THR A 82 4.95 -10.99 -2.87
N PRO A 83 4.12 -11.98 -2.49
CA PRO A 83 4.39 -12.81 -1.33
C PRO A 83 5.69 -13.61 -1.51
N ASP A 84 6.29 -14.04 -0.40
CA ASP A 84 7.48 -14.90 -0.39
C ASP A 84 7.29 -16.15 -1.26
N THR A 85 6.08 -16.73 -1.20
CA THR A 85 5.64 -17.89 -1.99
C THR A 85 4.15 -17.77 -2.31
N HIS A 86 3.69 -18.47 -3.35
CA HIS A 86 2.25 -18.57 -3.63
C HIS A 86 1.50 -19.46 -2.60
N CYS A 87 2.20 -20.46 -2.04
CA CYS A 87 1.72 -21.31 -0.96
C CYS A 87 2.95 -21.83 -0.19
N PRO A 88 3.04 -21.62 1.14
CA PRO A 88 2.09 -20.92 2.00
C PRO A 88 2.02 -19.41 1.73
N ALA A 89 1.05 -18.71 2.33
CA ALA A 89 0.84 -17.27 2.15
C ALA A 89 1.97 -16.45 2.80
N GLY A 90 2.18 -15.21 2.34
CA GLY A 90 3.17 -14.29 2.92
C GLY A 90 2.91 -14.00 4.41
N ALA A 91 1.64 -13.88 4.80
CA ALA A 91 1.22 -13.71 6.19
C ALA A 91 1.60 -14.90 7.08
N ASN A 92 1.67 -16.13 6.54
CA ASN A 92 2.10 -17.29 7.32
C ASN A 92 3.60 -17.24 7.61
N TRP A 93 4.41 -16.81 6.62
CA TRP A 93 5.83 -16.56 6.84
C TRP A 93 6.06 -15.44 7.85
N LEU A 94 5.25 -14.38 7.79
CA LEU A 94 5.31 -13.26 8.72
C LEU A 94 4.94 -13.66 10.15
N GLU A 95 3.85 -14.42 10.32
CA GLU A 95 3.41 -14.95 11.61
C GLU A 95 4.51 -15.75 12.30
N ALA A 96 5.09 -16.72 11.59
CA ALA A 96 6.19 -17.54 12.09
C ALA A 96 7.44 -16.71 12.46
N LYS A 97 7.74 -15.63 11.72
CA LYS A 97 8.86 -14.73 12.01
C LYS A 97 8.64 -13.87 13.25
N LEU A 98 7.40 -13.43 13.46
CA LEU A 98 7.03 -12.61 14.62
C LEU A 98 6.83 -13.43 15.90
N GLY A 99 6.62 -14.74 15.78
CA GLY A 99 6.28 -15.61 16.91
C GLY A 99 4.87 -15.32 17.44
N CYS A 100 3.93 -14.99 16.54
CA CYS A 100 2.54 -14.71 16.87
C CYS A 100 1.70 -15.99 16.83
N ASP A 101 2.06 -16.99 17.65
CA ASP A 101 1.51 -18.36 17.58
C ASP A 101 -0.02 -18.47 17.75
N ASN A 102 -0.67 -17.42 18.28
CA ASN A 102 -2.11 -17.34 18.48
C ASN A 102 -2.86 -16.78 17.26
N ALA A 103 -2.14 -16.23 16.28
CA ALA A 103 -2.73 -15.47 15.19
C ALA A 103 -3.23 -16.36 14.05
N VAL A 104 -4.45 -16.11 13.61
CA VAL A 104 -4.88 -16.54 12.27
C VAL A 104 -4.24 -15.60 11.25
N SER A 105 -3.55 -16.14 10.25
CA SER A 105 -2.80 -15.35 9.26
C SER A 105 -3.21 -15.66 7.82
N PHE A 106 -3.43 -14.61 7.01
CA PHE A 106 -3.74 -14.74 5.58
C PHE A 106 -3.39 -13.47 4.78
N ASP A 107 -3.23 -13.65 3.46
CA ASP A 107 -2.97 -12.55 2.53
C ASP A 107 -4.26 -11.96 1.98
N VAL A 108 -4.22 -10.67 1.63
CA VAL A 108 -5.24 -9.98 0.84
C VAL A 108 -4.59 -9.46 -0.44
N THR A 109 -4.92 -10.11 -1.56
CA THR A 109 -4.44 -9.74 -2.89
C THR A 109 -5.41 -8.74 -3.54
N ALA A 110 -5.16 -7.44 -3.36
CA ALA A 110 -5.95 -6.36 -3.95
C ALA A 110 -5.08 -5.26 -4.60
N ALA A 111 -3.95 -5.67 -5.21
CA ALA A 111 -2.97 -4.76 -5.82
C ALA A 111 -2.62 -3.59 -4.88
N CYS A 112 -2.50 -2.37 -5.41
CA CYS A 112 -2.17 -1.18 -4.63
C CYS A 112 -3.19 -0.82 -3.53
N THR A 113 -4.38 -1.44 -3.50
CA THR A 113 -5.38 -1.23 -2.45
C THR A 113 -5.33 -2.24 -1.31
N GLY A 114 -4.36 -3.17 -1.35
CA GLY A 114 -4.18 -4.24 -0.38
C GLY A 114 -4.27 -3.77 1.08
N PHE A 115 -3.67 -2.63 1.43
CA PHE A 115 -3.74 -2.11 2.79
C PHE A 115 -5.17 -1.71 3.21
N ILE A 116 -5.91 -0.99 2.37
CA ILE A 116 -7.28 -0.54 2.69
C ILE A 116 -8.23 -1.74 2.78
N PHE A 117 -8.09 -2.71 1.87
CA PHE A 117 -8.86 -3.95 1.93
C PHE A 117 -8.55 -4.74 3.20
N SER A 118 -7.26 -4.88 3.55
CA SER A 118 -6.84 -5.56 4.78
C SER A 118 -7.39 -4.85 6.02
N LEU A 119 -7.35 -3.51 6.06
CA LEU A 119 -7.90 -2.71 7.15
C LEU A 119 -9.43 -2.87 7.26
N HIS A 120 -10.13 -2.94 6.12
CA HIS A 120 -11.57 -3.18 6.09
C HIS A 120 -11.94 -4.56 6.65
N VAL A 121 -11.25 -5.61 6.20
CA VAL A 121 -11.47 -7.00 6.67
C VAL A 121 -11.15 -7.11 8.17
N ALA A 122 -10.00 -6.61 8.63
CA ALA A 122 -9.66 -6.61 10.05
C ALA A 122 -10.70 -5.86 10.88
N SER A 123 -11.15 -4.69 10.42
CA SER A 123 -12.18 -3.90 11.10
C SER A 123 -13.49 -4.67 11.25
N ALA A 124 -13.90 -5.43 10.22
CA ALA A 124 -15.10 -6.25 10.28
C ALA A 124 -14.96 -7.41 11.28
N LEU A 125 -13.83 -8.13 11.25
CA LEU A 125 -13.56 -9.26 12.16
C LEU A 125 -13.49 -8.82 13.62
N LEU A 126 -12.86 -7.69 13.91
CA LEU A 126 -12.79 -7.13 15.26
C LEU A 126 -14.18 -6.65 15.72
N LYS A 127 -14.94 -5.93 14.88
CA LYS A 127 -16.32 -5.51 15.20
C LYS A 127 -17.24 -6.70 15.49
N ALA A 128 -17.04 -7.81 14.79
CA ALA A 128 -17.76 -9.07 15.02
C ALA A 128 -17.27 -9.83 16.26
N ARG A 129 -16.25 -9.33 16.97
CA ARG A 129 -15.60 -9.96 18.13
C ARG A 129 -15.00 -11.33 17.84
N MET A 130 -14.62 -11.58 16.58
CA MET A 130 -13.91 -12.81 16.18
C MET A 130 -12.42 -12.74 16.53
N ASN A 131 -11.87 -11.53 16.56
CA ASN A 131 -10.49 -11.22 16.91
C ASN A 131 -10.46 -9.96 17.78
N LYS A 132 -9.37 -9.75 18.51
CA LYS A 132 -9.17 -8.63 19.45
C LYS A 132 -8.07 -7.70 18.99
N VAL A 133 -6.94 -8.24 18.55
CA VAL A 133 -5.74 -7.47 18.19
C VAL A 133 -5.23 -7.93 16.84
N ALA A 134 -5.39 -7.06 15.85
CA ALA A 134 -4.95 -7.32 14.48
C ALA A 134 -3.67 -6.57 14.15
N LEU A 135 -2.71 -7.28 13.56
CA LEU A 135 -1.66 -6.68 12.75
C LEU A 135 -2.14 -6.60 11.30
N VAL A 136 -2.33 -5.37 10.83
CA VAL A 136 -2.66 -5.09 9.43
C VAL A 136 -1.41 -4.53 8.78
N CYS A 137 -0.79 -5.33 7.92
CA CYS A 137 0.44 -4.99 7.22
C CYS A 137 0.19 -4.94 5.71
N ALA A 138 0.92 -4.09 5.00
CA ALA A 138 1.08 -4.21 3.56
C ALA A 138 2.55 -4.09 3.21
N GLY A 139 3.01 -4.94 2.30
CA GLY A 139 4.41 -5.04 1.94
C GLY A 139 4.57 -5.51 0.51
N GLU A 140 5.57 -4.96 -0.18
CA GLU A 140 5.85 -5.33 -1.55
C GLU A 140 7.35 -5.34 -1.87
N ILE A 141 7.75 -6.25 -2.76
CA ILE A 141 9.01 -6.22 -3.49
C ILE A 141 8.71 -6.07 -4.98
N MET A 142 8.16 -4.90 -5.33
CA MET A 142 7.73 -4.62 -6.70
C MET A 142 8.89 -4.64 -7.69
N SER A 143 10.13 -4.35 -7.25
CA SER A 143 11.33 -4.37 -8.08
C SER A 143 11.62 -5.73 -8.75
N ARG A 144 11.03 -6.80 -8.24
CA ARG A 144 11.13 -8.17 -8.81
C ARG A 144 10.00 -8.51 -9.78
N THR A 145 9.02 -7.62 -9.94
CA THR A 145 7.89 -7.79 -10.86
C THR A 145 8.03 -6.96 -12.13
N VAL A 146 9.12 -6.20 -12.28
CA VAL A 146 9.27 -5.23 -13.36
C VAL A 146 10.21 -5.73 -14.46
N ASN A 147 9.86 -5.42 -15.71
CA ASN A 147 10.80 -5.56 -16.82
C ASN A 147 11.71 -4.34 -16.87
N TRP A 148 12.97 -4.48 -16.44
CA TRP A 148 13.98 -3.41 -16.45
C TRP A 148 14.37 -2.92 -17.86
N LYS A 149 13.88 -3.56 -18.92
CA LYS A 149 14.02 -3.09 -20.30
C LYS A 149 12.87 -2.18 -20.75
N GLU A 150 11.76 -2.12 -19.99
CA GLU A 150 10.57 -1.32 -20.29
C GLU A 150 10.55 -0.04 -19.45
N ARG A 151 11.14 1.02 -20.00
CA ARG A 151 11.35 2.29 -19.29
C ARG A 151 10.09 2.95 -18.73
N GLU A 152 8.95 2.71 -19.34
CA GLU A 152 7.68 3.36 -18.98
C GLU A 152 7.12 2.85 -17.65
N SER A 153 7.51 1.64 -17.24
CA SER A 153 7.04 0.99 -16.01
C SER A 153 8.13 0.90 -14.95
N CYS A 154 9.33 0.43 -15.31
CA CYS A 154 10.35 0.04 -14.33
C CYS A 154 10.86 1.20 -13.45
N ILE A 155 10.69 2.45 -13.91
CA ILE A 155 11.08 3.66 -13.17
C ILE A 155 10.20 3.92 -11.94
N LEU A 156 9.00 3.33 -11.88
CA LEU A 156 8.00 3.65 -10.85
C LEU A 156 8.26 2.93 -9.53
N TRP A 157 8.75 1.70 -9.57
CA TRP A 157 8.45 0.71 -8.54
C TRP A 157 9.52 0.59 -7.46
N GLY A 158 9.14 0.70 -6.19
CA GLY A 158 10.03 0.50 -5.05
C GLY A 158 9.59 -0.68 -4.17
N ASP A 159 10.40 -0.97 -3.17
CA ASP A 159 10.19 -2.06 -2.21
C ASP A 159 10.07 -1.51 -0.78
N GLY A 160 9.27 -2.14 0.07
CA GLY A 160 9.06 -1.69 1.44
C GLY A 160 7.80 -2.28 2.07
N ALA A 161 7.60 -1.99 3.35
CA ALA A 161 6.43 -2.42 4.11
C ALA A 161 5.97 -1.34 5.10
N GLY A 162 4.67 -1.33 5.38
CA GLY A 162 4.05 -0.54 6.43
C GLY A 162 2.99 -1.36 7.18
N ALA A 163 2.87 -1.14 8.48
CA ALA A 163 2.00 -1.90 9.36
C ALA A 163 1.31 -1.00 10.38
N VAL A 164 0.13 -1.45 10.82
CA VAL A 164 -0.61 -0.84 11.92
C VAL A 164 -1.11 -1.93 12.88
N VAL A 165 -1.19 -1.57 14.16
CA VAL A 165 -1.88 -2.38 15.18
C VAL A 165 -3.29 -1.84 15.35
N LEU A 166 -4.30 -2.67 15.07
CA LEU A 166 -5.71 -2.34 15.19
C LEU A 166 -6.33 -3.12 16.36
N THR A 167 -7.02 -2.43 17.25
CA THR A 167 -7.70 -3.05 18.41
C THR A 167 -8.92 -2.21 18.83
N GLU A 168 -9.76 -2.75 19.71
CA GLU A 168 -10.69 -1.92 20.48
C GLU A 168 -9.90 -0.96 21.36
N THR A 169 -10.26 0.32 21.34
CA THR A 169 -9.64 1.31 22.22
C THR A 169 -10.57 2.45 22.62
N SER A 170 -10.41 2.91 23.86
CA SER A 170 -10.97 4.18 24.34
C SER A 170 -10.07 5.39 24.03
N ALA A 171 -8.82 5.16 23.64
CA ALA A 171 -7.81 6.17 23.33
C ALA A 171 -6.92 5.73 22.15
N GLY A 172 -6.83 6.54 21.10
CA GLY A 172 -6.08 6.19 19.89
C GLY A 172 -6.78 6.73 18.64
N ALA A 173 -6.18 6.45 17.49
CA ALA A 173 -6.67 6.94 16.20
C ALA A 173 -7.87 6.12 15.73
N GLU A 174 -9.07 6.66 15.92
CA GLU A 174 -10.32 5.97 15.64
C GLU A 174 -10.55 5.79 14.15
N VAL A 175 -10.77 4.55 13.73
CA VAL A 175 -11.21 4.23 12.36
C VAL A 175 -12.71 4.43 12.29
N LEU A 176 -13.13 5.59 11.74
CA LEU A 176 -14.54 5.97 11.63
C LEU A 176 -15.27 5.10 10.60
N SER A 177 -14.67 4.92 9.42
CA SER A 177 -15.20 4.06 8.37
C SER A 177 -14.10 3.55 7.44
N THR A 178 -14.38 2.44 6.77
CA THR A 178 -13.60 1.91 5.65
C THR A 178 -14.55 1.53 4.51
N HIS A 179 -14.17 1.84 3.28
CA HIS A 179 -14.96 1.55 2.07
C HIS A 179 -14.07 0.89 1.02
N ILE A 180 -14.58 -0.15 0.37
CA ILE A 180 -13.85 -0.92 -0.65
C ILE A 180 -14.76 -1.22 -1.83
N HIS A 181 -14.19 -1.21 -3.03
CA HIS A 181 -14.93 -1.39 -4.27
C HIS A 181 -14.10 -2.13 -5.31
N THR A 182 -14.78 -2.71 -6.30
CA THR A 182 -14.13 -3.51 -7.35
C THR A 182 -14.83 -3.33 -8.69
N ASP A 183 -14.04 -3.22 -9.75
CA ASP A 183 -14.47 -3.30 -11.14
C ASP A 183 -13.63 -4.31 -11.91
N GLY A 184 -14.04 -5.58 -11.82
CA GLY A 184 -13.38 -6.71 -12.48
C GLY A 184 -13.34 -6.62 -14.01
N LYS A 185 -14.26 -5.85 -14.63
CA LYS A 185 -14.37 -5.77 -16.09
C LYS A 185 -13.17 -5.08 -16.72
N ASN A 186 -12.58 -4.10 -16.02
CA ASN A 186 -11.43 -3.33 -16.46
C ASN A 186 -10.10 -3.82 -15.84
N GLY A 187 -10.08 -5.01 -15.25
CA GLY A 187 -8.91 -5.57 -14.56
C GLY A 187 -7.69 -5.82 -15.44
N SER A 188 -7.86 -5.89 -16.77
CA SER A 188 -6.76 -6.05 -17.72
C SER A 188 -5.93 -4.78 -17.93
N GLU A 189 -6.30 -3.64 -17.34
CA GLU A 189 -5.48 -2.42 -17.41
C GLU A 189 -4.17 -2.52 -16.60
N LEU A 190 -4.14 -3.34 -15.56
CA LEU A 190 -2.94 -3.61 -14.77
C LEU A 190 -2.95 -5.08 -14.34
N LEU A 191 -2.13 -5.90 -15.00
CA LEU A 191 -2.05 -7.33 -14.72
C LEU A 191 -0.63 -7.86 -14.79
N MET A 192 -0.38 -8.98 -14.11
CA MET A 192 0.73 -9.87 -14.40
C MET A 192 0.19 -11.04 -15.21
N PRO A 193 0.55 -11.17 -16.51
CA PRO A 193 -0.03 -12.21 -17.37
C PRO A 193 0.28 -13.64 -16.91
N GLY A 194 1.44 -13.85 -16.29
CA GLY A 194 1.98 -15.14 -15.85
C GLY A 194 2.00 -15.32 -14.33
N GLY A 195 2.24 -16.55 -13.89
CA GLY A 195 2.31 -16.93 -12.47
C GLY A 195 0.97 -17.44 -11.91
N GLY A 196 -0.15 -17.06 -12.53
CA GLY A 196 -1.48 -17.61 -12.22
C GLY A 196 -1.79 -18.93 -12.94
N SER A 197 -2.93 -19.53 -12.59
CA SER A 197 -3.41 -20.82 -13.12
C SER A 197 -3.55 -20.87 -14.65
N ILE A 198 -3.77 -19.72 -15.30
CA ILE A 198 -3.88 -19.58 -16.76
C ILE A 198 -2.56 -19.86 -17.50
N THR A 199 -1.41 -19.80 -16.82
CA THR A 199 -0.07 -19.97 -17.42
C THR A 199 0.73 -21.17 -16.89
N THR A 200 0.06 -22.16 -16.30
CA THR A 200 0.76 -23.32 -15.69
C THR A 200 1.13 -24.42 -16.70
N PRO A 201 2.31 -25.07 -16.55
CA PRO A 201 3.41 -24.73 -15.63
C PRO A 201 4.29 -23.58 -16.16
N ILE A 202 5.01 -22.91 -15.26
CA ILE A 202 6.07 -21.95 -15.65
C ILE A 202 7.05 -22.66 -16.57
N SER A 203 7.31 -22.05 -17.73
CA SER A 203 8.12 -22.62 -18.82
C SER A 203 9.12 -21.61 -19.35
N HIS A 204 10.17 -22.09 -20.02
CA HIS A 204 11.12 -21.22 -20.75
C HIS A 204 10.37 -20.26 -21.69
N GLU A 205 9.38 -20.76 -22.42
CA GLU A 205 8.56 -19.93 -23.32
C GLU A 205 7.83 -18.79 -22.58
N SER A 206 7.24 -19.06 -21.40
CA SER A 206 6.54 -18.02 -20.62
C SER A 206 7.50 -16.95 -20.08
N VAL A 207 8.73 -17.35 -19.73
CA VAL A 207 9.79 -16.46 -19.27
C VAL A 207 10.32 -15.61 -20.41
N ASP A 208 10.59 -16.21 -21.57
CA ASP A 208 11.08 -15.52 -22.77
C ASP A 208 10.07 -14.49 -23.29
N LYS A 209 8.77 -14.79 -23.17
CA LYS A 209 7.68 -13.85 -23.47
C LYS A 209 7.48 -12.76 -22.40
N GLY A 210 8.19 -12.82 -21.28
CA GLY A 210 8.09 -11.86 -20.19
C GLY A 210 6.71 -11.83 -19.51
N LEU A 211 6.03 -12.98 -19.44
CA LEU A 211 4.67 -13.06 -18.87
C LEU A 211 4.65 -12.81 -17.36
N HIS A 212 5.78 -13.04 -16.67
CA HIS A 212 5.90 -12.90 -15.22
C HIS A 212 6.27 -11.48 -14.78
N PHE A 213 6.14 -10.49 -15.67
CA PHE A 213 6.29 -9.08 -15.34
C PHE A 213 4.92 -8.38 -15.30
N LEU A 214 4.80 -7.42 -14.40
CA LEU A 214 3.63 -6.54 -14.30
C LEU A 214 3.53 -5.67 -15.56
N LYS A 215 2.35 -5.67 -16.17
CA LYS A 215 2.01 -4.93 -17.38
C LYS A 215 0.96 -3.86 -17.07
N MET A 216 1.30 -2.61 -17.34
CA MET A 216 0.35 -1.50 -17.42
C MET A 216 -0.13 -1.38 -18.86
N ILE A 217 -1.42 -1.63 -19.09
CA ILE A 217 -2.07 -1.50 -20.39
C ILE A 217 -2.91 -0.22 -20.38
N ASN A 218 -2.79 0.61 -21.42
CA ASN A 218 -3.55 1.86 -21.57
C ASN A 218 -3.33 2.91 -20.46
N ALA A 219 -2.07 3.13 -20.03
CA ALA A 219 -1.70 4.03 -18.92
C ALA A 219 -2.38 5.41 -18.90
N ASN A 220 -2.65 6.03 -20.06
CA ASN A 220 -3.34 7.32 -20.15
C ASN A 220 -4.81 7.23 -19.72
N THR A 221 -5.52 6.17 -20.10
CA THR A 221 -6.90 5.91 -19.68
C THR A 221 -6.94 5.66 -18.17
N SER A 222 -5.97 4.89 -17.68
CA SER A 222 -5.85 4.56 -16.25
C SER A 222 -5.62 5.79 -15.37
N LEU A 223 -4.96 6.86 -15.85
CA LEU A 223 -4.80 8.11 -15.08
C LEU A 223 -6.14 8.77 -14.76
N ARG A 224 -7.01 8.95 -15.77
CA ARG A 224 -8.33 9.59 -15.57
C ARG A 224 -9.21 8.73 -14.68
N THR A 225 -9.23 7.42 -14.92
CA THR A 225 -9.96 6.44 -14.11
C THR A 225 -9.48 6.45 -12.66
N ALA A 226 -8.16 6.45 -12.43
CA ALA A 226 -7.57 6.55 -11.10
C ALA A 226 -8.01 7.84 -10.38
N VAL A 227 -7.83 9.01 -11.00
CA VAL A 227 -8.22 10.30 -10.40
C VAL A 227 -9.71 10.30 -10.01
N ASN A 228 -10.56 9.68 -10.83
CA ASN A 228 -11.98 9.56 -10.50
C ASN A 228 -12.21 8.71 -9.26
N HIS A 229 -11.73 7.47 -9.25
CA HIS A 229 -11.94 6.56 -8.14
C HIS A 229 -11.30 7.01 -6.83
N PHE A 230 -10.12 7.64 -6.88
CA PHE A 230 -9.50 8.26 -5.70
C PHE A 230 -10.39 9.35 -5.09
N SER A 231 -10.88 10.27 -5.93
CA SER A 231 -11.76 11.35 -5.46
C SER A 231 -13.08 10.80 -4.94
N ASP A 232 -13.66 9.82 -5.61
CA ASP A 232 -14.93 9.21 -5.21
C ASP A 232 -14.77 8.48 -3.86
N ALA A 233 -13.66 7.76 -3.66
CA ALA A 233 -13.33 7.10 -2.39
C ALA A 233 -13.18 8.11 -1.24
N ALA A 234 -12.49 9.23 -1.47
CA ALA A 234 -12.33 10.30 -0.48
C ALA A 234 -13.69 10.93 -0.11
N LEU A 235 -14.51 11.23 -1.12
CA LEU A 235 -15.82 11.85 -0.94
C LEU A 235 -16.81 10.93 -0.23
N GLU A 236 -16.79 9.63 -0.52
CA GLU A 236 -17.60 8.64 0.17
C GLU A 236 -17.23 8.55 1.65
N ALA A 237 -15.93 8.46 1.96
CA ALA A 237 -15.43 8.40 3.32
C ALA A 237 -15.94 9.58 4.17
N VAL A 238 -15.81 10.82 3.70
CA VAL A 238 -16.28 11.99 4.45
C VAL A 238 -17.80 12.06 4.53
N LYS A 239 -18.51 11.78 3.42
CA LYS A 239 -19.97 11.84 3.35
C LYS A 239 -20.64 10.87 4.32
N GLN A 240 -20.14 9.63 4.40
CA GLN A 240 -20.69 8.59 5.30
C GLN A 240 -20.54 8.95 6.78
N ASN A 241 -19.61 9.84 7.12
CA ASN A 241 -19.36 10.30 8.49
C ASN A 241 -19.88 11.71 8.75
N GLY A 242 -20.66 12.29 7.84
CA GLY A 242 -21.23 13.64 7.99
C GLY A 242 -20.20 14.78 7.86
N TYR A 243 -19.06 14.52 7.22
CA TYR A 243 -18.03 15.52 6.93
C TYR A 243 -18.03 15.94 5.46
N SER A 244 -17.48 17.12 5.22
CA SER A 244 -17.04 17.59 3.90
C SER A 244 -15.57 17.24 3.68
N ILE A 245 -15.14 17.17 2.42
CA ILE A 245 -13.72 17.00 2.08
C ILE A 245 -12.85 18.15 2.63
N HIS A 246 -13.44 19.33 2.84
CA HIS A 246 -12.73 20.48 3.39
C HIS A 246 -12.46 20.37 4.90
N ASP A 247 -13.19 19.50 5.60
CA ASP A 247 -12.99 19.21 7.04
C ASP A 247 -11.81 18.26 7.26
N VAL A 248 -11.31 17.60 6.22
CA VAL A 248 -10.15 16.71 6.30
C VAL A 248 -8.88 17.54 6.47
N ASP A 249 -8.10 17.20 7.48
CA ASP A 249 -6.83 17.86 7.79
C ASP A 249 -5.69 17.35 6.92
N LEU A 250 -5.71 16.05 6.60
CA LEU A 250 -4.68 15.40 5.79
C LEU A 250 -5.26 14.27 4.94
N ILE A 251 -4.88 14.23 3.67
CA ILE A 251 -5.14 13.11 2.76
C ILE A 251 -3.82 12.37 2.52
N ILE A 252 -3.83 11.07 2.76
CA ILE A 252 -2.74 10.16 2.41
C ILE A 252 -3.24 9.28 1.26
N PRO A 253 -2.97 9.65 0.00
CA PRO A 253 -3.28 8.80 -1.13
C PRO A 253 -2.22 7.72 -1.32
N HIS A 254 -2.58 6.63 -2.00
CA HIS A 254 -1.63 5.74 -2.62
C HIS A 254 -0.66 6.53 -3.52
N GLN A 255 0.62 6.30 -3.32
CA GLN A 255 1.70 7.01 -3.99
C GLN A 255 1.97 6.36 -5.36
N ALA A 256 1.09 6.62 -6.33
CA ALA A 256 1.20 6.07 -7.68
C ALA A 256 2.19 6.85 -8.56
N ASN A 257 1.96 8.15 -8.68
CA ASN A 257 2.85 9.16 -9.25
C ASN A 257 2.28 10.55 -8.90
N ILE A 258 3.12 11.58 -8.99
CA ILE A 258 2.72 12.95 -8.61
C ILE A 258 1.55 13.50 -9.44
N ARG A 259 1.44 13.13 -10.73
CA ARG A 259 0.39 13.66 -11.62
C ARG A 259 -1.01 13.18 -11.22
N ILE A 260 -1.14 11.93 -10.75
CA ILE A 260 -2.38 11.41 -10.20
C ILE A 260 -2.70 12.13 -8.89
N ILE A 261 -1.73 12.26 -7.99
CA ILE A 261 -1.91 12.92 -6.68
C ILE A 261 -2.40 14.36 -6.87
N GLU A 262 -1.73 15.14 -7.72
CA GLU A 262 -2.15 16.50 -8.04
C GLU A 262 -3.51 16.55 -8.75
N GLY A 263 -3.80 15.55 -9.60
CA GLY A 263 -5.10 15.40 -10.26
C GLY A 263 -6.23 15.24 -9.25
N VAL A 264 -6.02 14.42 -8.22
CA VAL A 264 -6.96 14.22 -7.11
C VAL A 264 -7.13 15.51 -6.31
N ALA A 265 -6.03 16.19 -5.95
CA ALA A 265 -6.09 17.44 -5.20
C ALA A 265 -6.87 18.53 -5.98
N ARG A 266 -6.61 18.68 -7.28
CA ARG A 266 -7.36 19.60 -8.16
C ARG A 266 -8.85 19.23 -8.26
N LYS A 267 -9.17 17.95 -8.44
CA LYS A 267 -10.57 17.48 -8.54
C LYS A 267 -11.34 17.72 -7.24
N LEU A 268 -10.70 17.49 -6.09
CA LEU A 268 -11.26 17.72 -4.77
C LEU A 268 -11.20 19.19 -4.32
N LYS A 269 -10.55 20.06 -5.09
CA LYS A 269 -10.35 21.49 -4.77
C LYS A 269 -9.70 21.71 -3.40
N ILE A 270 -8.70 20.89 -3.08
CA ILE A 270 -7.89 21.01 -1.86
C ILE A 270 -6.47 21.44 -2.21
N PRO A 271 -5.80 22.20 -1.33
CA PRO A 271 -4.40 22.55 -1.52
C PRO A 271 -3.50 21.32 -1.30
N MET A 272 -2.38 21.25 -2.02
CA MET A 272 -1.39 20.16 -1.89
C MET A 272 -0.79 20.06 -0.48
N GLU A 273 -0.82 21.13 0.32
CA GLU A 273 -0.40 21.12 1.73
C GLU A 273 -1.25 20.18 2.60
N LYS A 274 -2.48 19.88 2.18
CA LYS A 274 -3.36 18.89 2.82
C LYS A 274 -3.11 17.47 2.29
N VAL A 275 -2.09 17.25 1.45
CA VAL A 275 -1.79 15.94 0.86
C VAL A 275 -0.40 15.50 1.28
N TYR A 276 -0.29 14.34 1.91
CA TYR A 276 1.00 13.79 2.30
C TYR A 276 1.63 13.04 1.13
N VAL A 277 2.86 13.41 0.76
CA VAL A 277 3.53 12.92 -0.46
C VAL A 277 4.92 12.37 -0.14
N THR A 278 5.13 11.10 -0.46
CA THR A 278 6.39 10.37 -0.27
C THR A 278 6.94 9.76 -1.56
N ILE A 279 6.20 9.88 -2.68
CA ILE A 279 6.56 9.32 -4.00
C ILE A 279 8.01 9.68 -4.43
N GLN A 280 8.48 10.88 -4.10
CA GLN A 280 9.83 11.36 -4.41
C GLN A 280 10.93 10.56 -3.72
N LYS A 281 10.67 10.01 -2.52
CA LYS A 281 11.63 9.30 -1.68
C LYS A 281 11.65 7.80 -1.95
N TYR A 282 10.53 7.24 -2.37
CA TYR A 282 10.33 5.79 -2.34
C TYR A 282 9.82 5.18 -3.65
N GLY A 283 9.33 6.02 -4.56
CA GLY A 283 8.54 5.55 -5.69
C GLY A 283 7.23 4.91 -5.25
N ASN A 284 6.65 4.15 -6.17
CA ASN A 284 5.43 3.39 -5.98
C ASN A 284 5.74 2.01 -5.40
N ILE A 285 5.41 1.80 -4.12
CA ILE A 285 5.53 0.52 -3.40
C ILE A 285 4.15 -0.17 -3.31
N SER A 286 3.32 -0.02 -4.34
CA SER A 286 1.97 -0.61 -4.42
C SER A 286 1.18 -0.45 -3.09
N SER A 287 0.77 -1.56 -2.47
CA SER A 287 -0.07 -1.61 -1.27
C SER A 287 0.59 -1.01 -0.03
N ALA A 288 1.92 -0.98 0.04
CA ALA A 288 2.67 -0.50 1.20
C ALA A 288 2.77 1.04 1.26
N THR A 289 2.50 1.74 0.15
CA THR A 289 2.64 3.21 0.07
C THR A 289 1.82 3.96 1.12
N VAL A 290 0.55 3.56 1.32
CA VAL A 290 -0.36 4.22 2.26
C VAL A 290 0.09 4.03 3.72
N PRO A 291 0.35 2.81 4.22
CA PRO A 291 0.79 2.66 5.61
C PRO A 291 2.20 3.20 5.86
N ILE A 292 3.11 3.19 4.87
CA ILE A 292 4.41 3.87 5.00
C ILE A 292 4.21 5.37 5.17
N ALA A 293 3.42 5.99 4.29
CA ALA A 293 3.12 7.42 4.36
C ALA A 293 2.38 7.81 5.65
N LEU A 294 1.49 6.94 6.16
CA LEU A 294 0.84 7.12 7.46
C LEU A 294 1.85 7.12 8.60
N ASP A 295 2.73 6.12 8.67
CA ASP A 295 3.75 6.05 9.71
C ASP A 295 4.72 7.25 9.67
N GLU A 296 5.16 7.68 8.49
CA GLU A 296 5.99 8.88 8.37
C GLU A 296 5.28 10.14 8.85
N ALA A 297 4.03 10.35 8.43
CA ALA A 297 3.25 11.52 8.80
C ALA A 297 2.95 11.58 10.31
N VAL A 298 2.88 10.42 10.98
CA VAL A 298 2.78 10.34 12.45
C VAL A 298 4.11 10.68 13.09
N ARG A 299 5.22 10.09 12.61
CA ARG A 299 6.56 10.25 13.18
C ARG A 299 7.13 11.66 13.01
N ASP A 300 6.83 12.32 11.89
CA ASP A 300 7.30 13.68 11.62
C ASP A 300 6.41 14.78 12.23
N GLY A 301 5.31 14.40 12.90
CA GLY A 301 4.39 15.32 13.59
C GLY A 301 3.38 16.01 12.67
N THR A 302 3.30 15.64 11.38
CA THR A 302 2.27 16.14 10.47
C THR A 302 0.87 15.73 10.95
N ILE A 303 0.71 14.48 11.41
CA ILE A 303 -0.50 13.99 12.06
C ILE A 303 -0.36 14.18 13.58
N THR A 304 -1.36 14.84 14.16
CA THR A 304 -1.48 15.08 15.60
C THR A 304 -2.90 14.74 16.06
N ARG A 305 -3.06 14.57 17.38
CA ARG A 305 -4.33 14.15 17.99
C ARG A 305 -5.49 15.06 17.59
N GLY A 306 -6.62 14.45 17.24
CA GLY A 306 -7.86 15.10 16.84
C GLY A 306 -7.99 15.34 15.34
N LYS A 307 -6.88 15.24 14.57
CA LYS A 307 -6.90 15.46 13.12
C LYS A 307 -7.76 14.43 12.40
N LEU A 308 -8.50 14.88 11.41
CA LEU A 308 -9.27 14.04 10.50
C LEU A 308 -8.39 13.68 9.29
N VAL A 309 -8.07 12.41 9.15
CA VAL A 309 -7.16 11.87 8.14
C VAL A 309 -7.92 10.96 7.19
N ALA A 310 -7.82 11.21 5.88
CA ALA A 310 -8.38 10.36 4.85
C ALA A 310 -7.28 9.53 4.17
N LEU A 311 -7.38 8.22 4.26
CA LEU A 311 -6.56 7.29 3.48
C LEU A 311 -7.31 6.93 2.21
N THR A 312 -6.64 6.93 1.06
CA THR A 312 -7.26 6.52 -0.21
C THR A 312 -6.30 5.69 -1.06
N ALA A 313 -6.84 4.70 -1.78
CA ALA A 313 -6.04 3.88 -2.68
C ALA A 313 -6.82 3.50 -3.94
N PHE A 314 -6.08 3.28 -5.02
CA PHE A 314 -6.57 2.74 -6.30
C PHE A 314 -5.49 1.81 -6.86
N GLY A 315 -5.89 0.70 -7.47
CA GLY A 315 -4.97 -0.29 -8.03
C GLY A 315 -5.61 -1.20 -9.08
N GLY A 316 -4.82 -2.19 -9.52
CA GLY A 316 -5.28 -3.21 -10.46
C GLY A 316 -6.48 -4.00 -9.94
N GLY A 317 -7.26 -4.58 -10.85
CA GLY A 317 -8.52 -5.26 -10.53
C GLY A 317 -9.70 -4.85 -11.41
N LEU A 318 -10.03 -3.58 -11.61
CA LEU A 318 -9.60 -2.41 -10.84
C LEU A 318 -10.18 -2.44 -9.43
N THR A 319 -9.45 -1.89 -8.47
CA THR A 319 -9.87 -1.79 -7.07
C THR A 319 -9.64 -0.38 -6.55
N TRP A 320 -10.52 0.09 -5.67
CA TRP A 320 -10.33 1.35 -4.95
C TRP A 320 -10.94 1.27 -3.56
N GLY A 321 -10.46 2.13 -2.67
CA GLY A 321 -11.00 2.19 -1.32
C GLY A 321 -10.52 3.39 -0.54
N SER A 322 -11.17 3.61 0.61
CA SER A 322 -10.81 4.66 1.54
C SER A 322 -10.98 4.24 2.99
N SER A 323 -10.30 4.98 3.88
CA SER A 323 -10.57 4.97 5.30
C SER A 323 -10.59 6.41 5.82
N LEU A 324 -11.55 6.72 6.69
CA LEU A 324 -11.55 7.97 7.44
C LEU A 324 -11.17 7.68 8.88
N ILE A 325 -10.15 8.38 9.37
CA ILE A 325 -9.56 8.17 10.68
C ILE A 325 -9.58 9.49 11.43
N ARG A 326 -9.99 9.46 12.70
CA ARG A 326 -9.77 10.55 13.64
C ARG A 326 -8.57 10.19 14.52
N TRP A 327 -7.43 10.83 14.27
CA TRP A 327 -6.21 10.63 15.05
C TRP A 327 -6.33 11.20 16.48
#